data_AF-A0A2T6B899-F1
#
_entry.id   AF-A0A2T6B899-F1
#
_cell.length_a   1.000
_cell.length_b   1.000
_cell.length_c   1.000
_cell.angle_alpha   90.00
_cell.angle_beta   90.00
_cell.angle_gamma   90.00
#
_symmetry.space_group_name_H-M   'P 1'
#
loop_
_entity.id
_entity.type
_entity.pdbx_description
1 polymer ?
#
loop_
_entity_poly.entity_id
_entity_poly.type
_entity_poly.pdbx_seq_one_letter_code
_entity_poly.pdbx_strand_id
1 'polypeptide(L)'
;MNDPLHAFETTIPTELQEDLLQRIEECAWGFTTDPEIEITDVEKRNVLNIEYTGVVQLMGQEHRFHIRSGDAAGTEILSWNGETDIDREPGPVMILAPLHRRASEAIFQGRAAELLRNWDEALDPSTATGKRLSRLFAAASYDAFFAPGTGASRSHHEAAREAGYEIQEAADATRIRRDLLFAAHPIAPLITDQTPLEALRSWDAALDASTVIGHLALLRRAQILDETAMRGASAPNTEGAARMRELGFAFTSPGEALRLRVRLTRSLLSLDPIDGFDPATLPENPIAALFNRLDPALAPDVRVRPEVEAPKLLDAIAERMARDRSMTLPDWAEGRTAEIGLRVRNRAEPARESDPSPSL
;
A
#
# COMPACT_ATOMS: atom_id res chain seq x y z
N MET A 1 38.01 -13.24 24.81
CA MET A 1 37.77 -13.53 23.37
C MET A 1 39.13 -13.80 22.78
N ASN A 2 39.33 -15.00 22.21
CA ASN A 2 40.56 -15.28 21.46
C ASN A 2 40.51 -14.45 20.18
N ASP A 3 41.54 -13.64 19.98
CA ASP A 3 41.76 -12.91 18.73
C ASP A 3 42.20 -13.93 17.66
N PRO A 4 41.42 -14.13 16.57
CA PRO A 4 41.75 -15.09 15.52
C PRO A 4 43.09 -14.84 14.85
N LEU A 5 43.47 -13.57 14.70
CA LEU A 5 44.76 -13.18 14.13
C LEU A 5 45.89 -13.58 15.08
N HIS A 6 45.73 -13.33 16.38
CA HIS A 6 46.71 -13.75 17.38
C HIS A 6 46.85 -15.28 17.45
N ALA A 7 45.76 -16.03 17.29
CA ALA A 7 45.79 -17.49 17.25
C ALA A 7 46.55 -18.01 16.02
N PHE A 8 46.37 -17.38 14.86
CA PHE A 8 47.15 -17.65 13.67
C PHE A 8 48.65 -17.33 13.87
N GLU A 9 48.96 -16.11 14.33
CA GLU A 9 50.34 -15.63 14.51
C GLU A 9 51.16 -16.46 15.51
N THR A 10 50.50 -17.05 16.52
CA THR A 10 51.14 -17.92 17.51
C THR A 10 51.30 -19.37 17.04
N THR A 11 50.47 -19.80 16.10
CA THR A 11 50.52 -21.16 15.54
C THR A 11 51.51 -21.27 14.38
N ILE A 12 51.58 -20.23 13.53
CA ILE A 12 52.34 -20.24 12.29
C ILE A 12 53.61 -19.37 12.43
N PRO A 13 54.81 -19.89 12.11
CA PRO A 13 56.05 -19.12 12.13
C PRO A 13 55.96 -17.86 11.26
N THR A 14 56.49 -16.74 11.75
CA THR A 14 56.37 -15.41 11.11
C THR A 14 56.84 -15.41 9.65
N GLU A 15 57.88 -16.17 9.33
CA GLU A 15 58.43 -16.30 7.98
C GLU A 15 57.52 -17.05 6.98
N LEU A 16 56.48 -17.76 7.46
CA LEU A 16 55.53 -18.51 6.63
C LEU A 16 54.15 -17.87 6.54
N GLN A 17 53.84 -16.88 7.38
CA GLN A 17 52.49 -16.34 7.53
C GLN A 17 51.96 -15.72 6.22
N GLU A 18 52.74 -14.85 5.58
CA GLU A 18 52.33 -14.14 4.35
C GLU A 18 52.21 -15.10 3.15
N ASP A 19 53.21 -15.97 2.96
CA ASP A 19 53.21 -16.99 1.90
C ASP A 19 52.01 -17.95 2.02
N LEU A 20 51.72 -18.39 3.25
CA LEU A 20 50.59 -19.26 3.52
C LEU A 20 49.25 -18.60 3.19
N LEU A 21 49.04 -17.36 3.65
CA LEU A 21 47.80 -16.63 3.37
C LEU A 21 47.62 -16.40 1.87
N GLN A 22 48.71 -16.09 1.15
CA GLN A 22 48.67 -15.95 -0.30
C GLN A 22 48.32 -17.27 -1.00
N ARG A 23 48.94 -18.39 -0.62
CA ARG A 23 48.63 -19.72 -1.19
C ARG A 23 47.17 -20.13 -0.95
N ILE A 24 46.67 -19.91 0.27
CA ILE A 24 45.27 -20.16 0.63
C ILE A 24 44.34 -19.31 -0.23
N GLU A 25 44.65 -18.02 -0.38
CA GLU A 25 43.86 -17.11 -1.19
C GLU A 25 43.84 -17.50 -2.66
N GLU A 26 44.99 -17.86 -3.25
CA GLU A 26 45.07 -18.33 -4.65
C GLU A 26 44.26 -19.61 -4.88
N CYS A 27 44.24 -20.53 -3.91
CA CYS A 27 43.40 -21.72 -3.93
C CYS A 27 41.90 -21.37 -3.84
N ALA A 28 41.53 -20.44 -2.96
CA ALA A 28 40.14 -20.01 -2.77
C ALA A 28 39.56 -19.30 -4.00
N TRP A 29 40.39 -18.51 -4.69
CA TRP A 29 40.02 -17.90 -5.98
C TRP A 29 40.05 -18.89 -7.16
N GLY A 30 40.65 -20.07 -6.96
CA GLY A 30 40.80 -21.10 -7.98
C GLY A 30 41.89 -20.79 -9.02
N PHE A 31 42.87 -19.95 -8.68
CA PHE A 31 44.01 -19.66 -9.55
C PHE A 31 45.05 -20.78 -9.53
N THR A 32 45.18 -21.47 -8.41
CA THR A 32 46.13 -22.57 -8.22
C THR A 32 45.47 -23.74 -7.49
N THR A 33 46.16 -24.88 -7.46
CA THR A 33 45.80 -26.03 -6.64
C THR A 33 47.01 -26.39 -5.79
N ASP A 34 46.82 -26.46 -4.48
CA ASP A 34 47.87 -26.79 -3.53
C ASP A 34 47.53 -28.09 -2.78
N PRO A 35 48.42 -29.10 -2.76
CA PRO A 35 48.12 -30.38 -2.11
C PRO A 35 48.00 -30.30 -0.58
N GLU A 36 48.49 -29.22 0.04
CA GLU A 36 48.39 -29.00 1.48
C GLU A 36 47.12 -28.25 1.88
N ILE A 37 46.38 -27.65 0.93
CA ILE A 37 45.24 -26.78 1.19
C ILE A 37 43.97 -27.37 0.55
N GLU A 38 42.95 -27.56 1.38
CA GLU A 38 41.62 -27.95 0.94
C GLU A 38 40.62 -26.82 1.24
N ILE A 39 40.00 -26.28 0.19
CA ILE A 39 38.91 -25.31 0.32
C ILE A 39 37.60 -26.08 0.48
N THR A 40 36.95 -25.92 1.63
CA THR A 40 35.71 -26.64 1.96
C THR A 40 34.48 -25.87 1.51
N ASP A 41 34.50 -24.54 1.63
CA ASP A 41 33.37 -23.69 1.27
C ASP A 41 33.82 -22.31 0.79
N VAL A 42 33.09 -21.72 -0.17
CA VAL A 42 33.37 -20.39 -0.73
C VAL A 42 32.07 -19.66 -1.01
N GLU A 43 31.94 -18.46 -0.47
CA GLU A 43 30.87 -17.50 -0.73
C GLU A 43 31.40 -16.28 -1.48
N LYS A 44 30.89 -16.06 -2.70
CA LYS A 44 31.28 -14.90 -3.53
C LYS A 44 30.36 -13.72 -3.22
N ARG A 45 30.84 -12.76 -2.42
CA ARG A 45 30.10 -11.55 -2.06
C ARG A 45 29.98 -10.58 -3.25
N ASN A 46 31.04 -10.44 -4.04
CA ASN A 46 31.06 -9.79 -5.34
C ASN A 46 32.29 -10.26 -6.13
N VAL A 47 32.57 -9.69 -7.30
CA VAL A 47 33.72 -10.11 -8.13
C VAL A 47 35.08 -9.82 -7.48
N LEU A 48 35.12 -8.91 -6.49
CA LEU A 48 36.33 -8.48 -5.79
C LEU A 48 36.43 -8.97 -4.35
N ASN A 49 35.39 -9.62 -3.81
CA ASN A 49 35.32 -9.99 -2.40
C ASN A 49 34.76 -11.40 -2.25
N ILE A 50 35.49 -12.27 -1.57
CA ILE A 50 35.10 -13.64 -1.25
C ILE A 50 35.28 -13.90 0.24
N GLU A 51 34.47 -14.80 0.76
CA GLU A 51 34.62 -15.38 2.10
C GLU A 51 34.69 -16.89 1.94
N TYR A 52 35.62 -17.53 2.62
CA TYR A 52 35.89 -18.94 2.38
C TYR A 52 36.42 -19.62 3.63
N THR A 53 36.18 -20.93 3.68
CA THR A 53 36.61 -21.78 4.79
C THR A 53 37.30 -23.01 4.24
N GLY A 54 38.20 -23.57 5.03
CA GLY A 54 39.00 -24.68 4.58
C GLY A 54 39.94 -25.20 5.64
N VAL A 55 40.80 -26.06 5.16
CA VAL A 55 41.75 -26.81 5.96
C VAL A 55 43.12 -26.72 5.30
N VAL A 56 44.17 -26.55 6.10
CA VAL A 56 45.55 -26.62 5.63
C VAL A 56 46.36 -27.60 6.49
N GLN A 57 47.16 -28.43 5.82
CA GLN A 57 48.09 -29.37 6.45
C GLN A 57 49.49 -28.76 6.50
N LEU A 58 49.94 -28.34 7.69
CA LEU A 58 51.27 -27.76 7.89
C LEU A 58 51.96 -28.44 9.05
N MET A 59 53.26 -28.69 8.89
CA MET A 59 54.09 -29.26 9.96
C MET A 59 53.54 -30.57 10.56
N GLY A 60 52.79 -31.34 9.76
CA GLY A 60 52.14 -32.58 10.19
C GLY A 60 50.88 -32.39 11.04
N GLN A 61 50.31 -31.18 11.08
CA GLN A 61 49.05 -30.87 11.77
C GLN A 61 48.04 -30.24 10.81
N GLU A 62 46.77 -30.54 11.08
CA GLU A 62 45.63 -29.95 10.40
C GLU A 62 45.24 -28.64 11.08
N HIS A 63 45.11 -27.57 10.30
CA HIS A 63 44.59 -26.29 10.74
C HIS A 63 43.35 -25.90 9.95
N ARG A 64 42.32 -25.43 10.65
CA ARG A 64 41.07 -24.96 10.03
C ARG A 64 41.04 -23.45 9.98
N PHE A 65 40.54 -22.90 8.89
CA PHE A 65 40.48 -21.45 8.70
C PHE A 65 39.13 -20.98 8.17
N HIS A 66 38.81 -19.74 8.51
CA HIS A 66 37.72 -18.95 7.96
C HIS A 66 38.27 -17.57 7.65
N ILE A 67 38.28 -17.19 6.38
CA ILE A 67 38.97 -16.00 5.90
C ILE A 67 38.02 -15.22 4.99
N ARG A 68 38.09 -13.89 5.09
CA ARG A 68 37.46 -12.96 4.15
C ARG A 68 38.55 -12.20 3.41
N SER A 69 38.48 -12.16 2.10
CA SER A 69 39.44 -11.41 1.26
C SER A 69 38.72 -10.49 0.28
N GLY A 70 39.26 -9.28 0.05
CA GLY A 70 38.86 -8.40 -1.04
C GLY A 70 39.43 -6.98 -1.06
N ASP A 71 39.04 -6.22 -2.10
CA ASP A 71 39.78 -5.07 -2.68
C ASP A 71 39.72 -3.73 -1.91
N ALA A 72 39.73 -3.75 -0.57
CA ALA A 72 39.96 -2.53 0.24
C ALA A 72 40.45 -2.79 1.67
N ALA A 73 40.16 -3.95 2.25
CA ALA A 73 40.47 -4.27 3.65
C ALA A 73 41.63 -5.28 3.80
N GLY A 74 42.09 -5.87 2.69
CA GLY A 74 43.06 -6.97 2.70
C GLY A 74 42.41 -8.30 3.11
N THR A 75 43.27 -9.26 3.46
CA THR A 75 42.88 -10.60 3.91
C THR A 75 42.66 -10.59 5.42
N GLU A 76 41.43 -10.82 5.84
CA GLU A 76 41.00 -10.85 7.25
C GLU A 76 40.79 -12.31 7.69
N ILE A 77 41.49 -12.72 8.76
CA ILE A 77 41.28 -14.03 9.40
C ILE A 77 40.13 -13.89 10.39
N LEU A 78 38.98 -14.49 10.06
CA LEU A 78 37.78 -14.48 10.91
C LEU A 78 37.85 -15.59 11.98
N SER A 79 38.50 -16.71 11.66
CA SER A 79 38.69 -17.83 12.58
C SER A 79 39.94 -18.63 12.21
N TRP A 80 40.67 -19.10 13.22
CA TRP A 80 41.78 -20.03 13.09
C TRP A 80 41.65 -21.14 14.14
N ASN A 81 41.54 -22.39 13.70
CA ASN A 81 41.23 -23.56 14.53
C ASN A 81 39.94 -23.43 15.37
N GLY A 82 39.01 -22.58 14.93
CA GLY A 82 37.73 -22.32 15.58
C GLY A 82 36.54 -22.73 14.71
N GLU A 83 35.43 -22.00 14.87
CA GLU A 83 34.23 -22.16 14.06
C GLU A 83 34.50 -21.74 12.61
N THR A 84 33.93 -22.46 11.64
CA THR A 84 34.19 -22.30 10.20
C THR A 84 32.90 -22.24 9.39
N ASP A 85 31.82 -21.74 9.98
CA ASP A 85 30.55 -21.57 9.28
C ASP A 85 30.49 -20.17 8.67
N ILE A 86 30.27 -20.10 7.36
CA ILE A 86 30.01 -18.84 6.67
C ILE A 86 28.56 -18.44 6.94
N ASP A 87 28.36 -17.29 7.59
CA ASP A 87 27.03 -16.71 7.74
C ASP A 87 26.53 -16.16 6.40
N ARG A 88 25.55 -16.87 5.83
CA ARG A 88 24.91 -16.53 4.57
C ARG A 88 23.59 -15.86 4.86
N GLU A 89 23.62 -14.62 5.31
CA GLU A 89 22.43 -13.80 5.23
C GLU A 89 22.12 -13.56 3.74
N PRO A 90 21.00 -14.05 3.21
CA PRO A 90 20.61 -13.73 1.85
C PRO A 90 20.50 -12.21 1.75
N GLY A 91 21.29 -11.61 0.85
CA GLY A 91 21.25 -10.18 0.61
C GLY A 91 19.83 -9.70 0.32
N PRO A 92 19.53 -8.42 0.58
CA PRO A 92 18.19 -7.89 0.41
C PRO A 92 17.70 -8.12 -1.02
N VAL A 93 16.53 -8.74 -1.16
CA VAL A 93 15.90 -8.94 -2.48
C VAL A 93 15.45 -7.57 -2.98
N MET A 94 16.09 -7.09 -4.03
CA MET A 94 15.76 -5.80 -4.65
C MET A 94 14.64 -5.96 -5.67
N ILE A 95 13.68 -5.04 -5.64
CA ILE A 95 12.54 -5.00 -6.57
C ILE A 95 12.25 -3.57 -7.02
N LEU A 96 11.65 -3.45 -8.20
CA LEU A 96 11.12 -2.20 -8.69
C LEU A 96 9.78 -1.88 -8.02
N ALA A 97 9.68 -0.71 -7.38
CA ALA A 97 8.47 -0.26 -6.70
C ALA A 97 8.21 1.24 -6.94
N PRO A 98 6.96 1.74 -6.89
CA PRO A 98 6.66 3.15 -7.06
C PRO A 98 7.37 4.00 -6.01
N LEU A 99 7.74 5.22 -6.38
CA LEU A 99 8.24 6.20 -5.42
C LEU A 99 7.21 6.44 -4.29
N HIS A 100 7.68 6.56 -3.05
CA HIS A 100 6.81 6.76 -1.89
C HIS A 100 5.88 7.97 -2.04
N ARG A 101 6.40 9.08 -2.60
CA ARG A 101 5.61 10.28 -2.93
C ARG A 101 4.46 9.97 -3.90
N ARG A 102 4.72 9.17 -4.94
CA ARG A 102 3.72 8.79 -5.94
C ARG A 102 2.64 7.89 -5.33
N ALA A 103 3.02 6.97 -4.45
CA ALA A 103 2.07 6.15 -3.71
C ALA A 103 1.17 7.01 -2.80
N SER A 104 1.77 7.95 -2.05
CA SER A 104 1.04 8.88 -1.19
C SER A 104 0.07 9.77 -1.97
N GLU A 105 0.51 10.33 -3.11
CA GLU A 105 -0.34 11.13 -4.00
C GLU A 105 -1.50 10.30 -4.57
N ALA A 106 -1.24 9.06 -4.99
CA ALA A 106 -2.28 8.17 -5.50
C ALA A 106 -3.32 7.81 -4.43
N ILE A 107 -2.91 7.60 -3.18
CA ILE A 107 -3.83 7.37 -2.05
C ILE A 107 -4.69 8.61 -1.82
N PHE A 108 -4.06 9.78 -1.71
CA PHE A 108 -4.76 11.04 -1.49
C PHE A 108 -5.78 11.37 -2.59
N GLN A 109 -5.44 11.10 -3.86
CA GLN A 109 -6.30 11.36 -5.01
C GLN A 109 -7.31 10.23 -5.30
N GLY A 110 -7.35 9.16 -4.49
CA GLY A 110 -8.24 8.02 -4.73
C GLY A 110 -7.87 7.18 -5.97
N ARG A 111 -6.62 7.25 -6.42
CA ARG A 111 -6.07 6.54 -7.59
C ARG A 111 -5.18 5.34 -7.24
N ALA A 112 -5.21 4.87 -5.99
CA ALA A 112 -4.40 3.75 -5.54
C ALA A 112 -4.57 2.48 -6.40
N ALA A 113 -5.81 2.14 -6.79
CA ALA A 113 -6.09 0.99 -7.66
C ALA A 113 -5.48 1.13 -9.07
N GLU A 114 -5.43 2.36 -9.60
CA GLU A 114 -4.79 2.65 -10.88
C GLU A 114 -3.27 2.48 -10.77
N LEU A 115 -2.67 3.00 -9.70
CA LEU A 115 -1.24 2.84 -9.48
C LEU A 115 -0.83 1.36 -9.29
N LEU A 116 -1.64 0.55 -8.60
CA LEU A 116 -1.40 -0.89 -8.48
C LEU A 116 -1.38 -1.58 -9.85
N ARG A 117 -2.34 -1.29 -10.74
CA ARG A 117 -2.36 -1.85 -12.10
C ARG A 117 -1.13 -1.42 -12.90
N ASN A 118 -0.81 -0.12 -12.88
CA ASN A 118 0.35 0.41 -13.59
C ASN A 118 1.67 -0.20 -13.08
N TRP A 119 1.74 -0.49 -11.78
CA TRP A 119 2.89 -1.15 -11.18
C TRP A 119 2.99 -2.62 -11.62
N ASP A 120 1.87 -3.36 -11.64
CA ASP A 120 1.86 -4.73 -12.17
C ASP A 120 2.30 -4.76 -13.64
N GLU A 121 1.86 -3.80 -14.46
CA GLU A 121 2.32 -3.64 -15.84
C GLU A 121 3.83 -3.35 -15.95
N ALA A 122 4.38 -2.53 -15.03
CA ALA A 122 5.81 -2.22 -15.00
C ALA A 122 6.68 -3.43 -14.59
N LEU A 123 6.10 -4.38 -13.85
CA LEU A 123 6.75 -5.62 -13.46
C LEU A 123 6.61 -6.71 -14.54
N ASP A 124 5.56 -6.67 -15.38
CA ASP A 124 5.32 -7.67 -16.42
C ASP A 124 6.17 -7.45 -17.68
N PRO A 125 7.16 -8.32 -17.99
CA PRO A 125 8.03 -8.19 -19.16
C PRO A 125 7.30 -8.32 -20.51
N SER A 126 6.03 -8.73 -20.53
CA SER A 126 5.23 -8.83 -21.74
C SER A 126 4.72 -7.47 -22.24
N THR A 127 4.54 -6.50 -21.33
CA THR A 127 3.99 -5.17 -21.64
C THR A 127 5.06 -4.22 -22.21
N ALA A 128 4.64 -3.16 -22.90
CA ALA A 128 5.59 -2.14 -23.40
C ALA A 128 6.37 -1.47 -22.25
N THR A 129 5.68 -1.17 -21.15
CA THR A 129 6.26 -0.57 -19.95
C THR A 129 7.22 -1.53 -19.26
N GLY A 130 6.81 -2.78 -19.04
CA GLY A 130 7.63 -3.76 -18.36
C GLY A 130 8.84 -4.22 -19.17
N LYS A 131 8.79 -4.27 -20.51
CA LYS A 131 10.00 -4.48 -21.34
C LYS A 131 11.09 -3.45 -21.06
N ARG A 132 10.70 -2.21 -20.77
CA ARG A 132 11.62 -1.11 -20.44
C ARG A 132 12.09 -1.16 -18.98
N LEU A 133 11.19 -1.51 -18.05
CA LEU A 133 11.44 -1.32 -16.61
C LEU A 133 11.78 -2.59 -15.83
N SER A 134 11.19 -3.74 -16.17
CA SER A 134 11.33 -4.99 -15.41
C SER A 134 12.78 -5.48 -15.33
N ARG A 135 13.65 -5.09 -16.25
CA ARG A 135 15.06 -5.51 -16.27
C ARG A 135 15.98 -4.61 -15.45
N LEU A 136 15.53 -3.42 -15.05
CA LEU A 136 16.40 -2.41 -14.42
C LEU A 136 16.95 -2.91 -13.08
N PHE A 137 16.15 -3.58 -12.25
CA PHE A 137 16.64 -4.11 -10.98
C PHE A 137 17.64 -5.26 -11.17
N ALA A 138 17.43 -6.13 -12.17
CA ALA A 138 18.36 -7.21 -12.50
C ALA A 138 19.69 -6.66 -13.04
N ALA A 139 19.64 -5.64 -13.91
CA ALA A 139 20.83 -4.96 -14.42
C ALA A 139 21.58 -4.21 -13.31
N ALA A 140 20.87 -3.51 -12.42
CA ALA A 140 21.47 -2.84 -11.26
C ALA A 140 22.15 -3.83 -10.31
N SER A 141 21.53 -4.99 -10.07
CA SER A 141 22.10 -6.06 -9.24
C SER A 141 23.34 -6.67 -9.87
N TYR A 142 23.30 -6.91 -11.19
CA TYR A 142 24.45 -7.39 -11.96
C TYR A 142 25.62 -6.40 -11.89
N ASP A 143 25.37 -5.12 -12.17
CA ASP A 143 26.42 -4.09 -12.14
C ASP A 143 26.98 -3.88 -10.73
N ALA A 144 26.14 -3.98 -9.69
CA ALA A 144 26.59 -3.94 -8.30
C ALA A 144 27.50 -5.13 -7.94
N PHE A 145 27.24 -6.31 -8.51
CA PHE A 145 28.07 -7.50 -8.32
C PHE A 145 29.41 -7.41 -9.07
N PHE A 146 29.38 -6.96 -10.33
CA PHE A 146 30.58 -6.95 -11.20
C PHE A 146 31.45 -5.71 -11.08
N ALA A 147 30.87 -4.56 -10.73
CA ALA A 147 31.58 -3.29 -10.64
C ALA A 147 31.18 -2.55 -9.35
N PRO A 148 31.38 -3.17 -8.16
CA PRO A 148 31.00 -2.56 -6.88
C PRO A 148 31.72 -1.22 -6.68
N GLY A 149 31.03 -0.22 -6.13
CA GLY A 149 31.61 1.11 -5.82
C GLY A 149 31.88 2.02 -7.03
N THR A 150 31.83 1.52 -8.27
CA THR A 150 32.08 2.31 -9.49
C THR A 150 30.95 3.25 -9.87
N GLY A 151 29.75 3.04 -9.31
CA GLY A 151 28.54 3.77 -9.68
C GLY A 151 27.87 3.30 -10.97
N ALA A 152 28.31 2.19 -11.58
CA ALA A 152 27.70 1.63 -12.80
C ALA A 152 26.18 1.42 -12.65
N SER A 153 25.72 0.96 -11.49
CA SER A 153 24.31 0.75 -11.19
C SER A 153 23.48 2.04 -11.14
N ARG A 154 24.12 3.21 -10.94
CA ARG A 154 23.44 4.51 -10.73
C ARG A 154 22.53 4.89 -11.90
N SER A 155 22.97 4.58 -13.12
CA SER A 155 22.19 4.84 -14.35
C SER A 155 20.84 4.09 -14.35
N HIS A 156 20.79 2.85 -13.86
CA HIS A 156 19.55 2.06 -13.76
C HIS A 156 18.62 2.61 -12.68
N HIS A 157 19.17 3.07 -11.55
CA HIS A 157 18.40 3.74 -10.51
C HIS A 157 17.82 5.08 -11.00
N GLU A 158 18.57 5.86 -11.76
CA GLU A 158 18.10 7.11 -12.38
C GLU A 158 16.99 6.84 -13.40
N ALA A 159 17.18 5.86 -14.30
CA ALA A 159 16.16 5.46 -15.27
C ALA A 159 14.85 4.99 -14.61
N ALA A 160 14.94 4.27 -13.48
CA ALA A 160 13.78 3.89 -12.67
C ALA A 160 13.07 5.13 -12.10
N ARG A 161 13.84 6.08 -11.53
CA ARG A 161 13.30 7.33 -10.95
C ARG A 161 12.63 8.22 -11.97
N GLU A 162 13.19 8.35 -13.17
CA GLU A 162 12.56 9.08 -14.28
C GLU A 162 11.21 8.47 -14.70
N ALA A 163 11.04 7.16 -14.56
CA ALA A 163 9.77 6.48 -14.77
C ALA A 163 8.81 6.56 -13.56
N GLY A 164 9.25 7.15 -12.45
CA GLY A 164 8.49 7.29 -11.20
C GLY A 164 8.53 6.05 -10.30
N TYR A 165 9.57 5.23 -10.44
CA TYR A 165 9.84 4.04 -9.65
C TYR A 165 11.19 4.14 -8.93
N GLU A 166 11.45 3.20 -8.04
CA GLU A 166 12.70 3.04 -7.32
C GLU A 166 13.02 1.55 -7.19
N ILE A 167 14.31 1.22 -7.30
CA ILE A 167 14.83 -0.12 -7.01
C ILE A 167 15.16 -0.12 -5.52
N GLN A 168 14.38 -0.85 -4.74
CA GLN A 168 14.45 -0.88 -3.27
C GLN A 168 14.21 -2.30 -2.74
N GLU A 169 14.33 -2.49 -1.44
CA GLU A 169 14.11 -3.78 -0.80
C GLU A 169 12.66 -4.27 -0.97
N ALA A 170 12.49 -5.59 -1.10
CA ALA A 170 11.19 -6.22 -1.22
C ALA A 170 10.28 -5.95 -0.01
N ALA A 171 10.84 -5.76 1.19
CA ALA A 171 10.10 -5.40 2.39
C ALA A 171 9.45 -4.01 2.27
N ASP A 172 10.19 -3.02 1.78
CA ASP A 172 9.66 -1.67 1.55
C ASP A 172 8.62 -1.64 0.43
N ALA A 173 8.88 -2.36 -0.66
CA ALA A 173 7.90 -2.53 -1.73
C ALA A 173 6.61 -3.18 -1.21
N THR A 174 6.71 -4.21 -0.38
CA THR A 174 5.55 -4.87 0.24
C THR A 174 4.74 -3.90 1.08
N ARG A 175 5.40 -3.04 1.86
CA ARG A 175 4.74 -1.98 2.64
C ARG A 175 4.00 -0.97 1.75
N ILE A 176 4.63 -0.49 0.68
CA ILE A 176 3.98 0.41 -0.29
C ILE A 176 2.76 -0.26 -0.94
N ARG A 177 2.89 -1.53 -1.34
CA ARG A 177 1.79 -2.29 -1.95
C ARG A 177 0.64 -2.46 -0.97
N ARG A 178 0.93 -2.78 0.30
CA ARG A 178 -0.07 -2.86 1.37
C ARG A 178 -0.83 -1.54 1.50
N ASP A 179 -0.15 -0.42 1.63
CA ASP A 179 -0.81 0.88 1.83
C ASP A 179 -1.73 1.23 0.64
N LEU A 180 -1.28 0.94 -0.58
CA LEU A 180 -2.11 1.09 -1.78
C LEU A 180 -3.31 0.15 -1.79
N LEU A 181 -3.15 -1.12 -1.40
CA LEU A 181 -4.23 -2.09 -1.31
C LEU A 181 -5.29 -1.66 -0.29
N PHE A 182 -4.88 -1.13 0.86
CA PHE A 182 -5.79 -0.58 1.87
C PHE A 182 -6.58 0.64 1.35
N ALA A 183 -6.00 1.47 0.50
CA ALA A 183 -6.73 2.57 -0.12
C ALA A 183 -7.64 2.11 -1.27
N ALA A 184 -7.20 1.11 -2.04
CA ALA A 184 -7.89 0.62 -3.23
C ALA A 184 -9.09 -0.30 -2.91
N HIS A 185 -9.05 -1.01 -1.78
CA HIS A 185 -10.02 -2.05 -1.43
C HIS A 185 -10.68 -1.80 -0.07
N PRO A 186 -11.52 -0.76 0.07
CA PRO A 186 -12.43 -0.65 1.22
C PRO A 186 -13.41 -1.83 1.27
N ILE A 187 -14.04 -2.00 2.44
CA ILE A 187 -15.09 -2.98 2.65
C ILE A 187 -16.45 -2.31 2.65
N ALA A 188 -17.46 -3.02 2.15
CA ALA A 188 -18.86 -2.63 2.15
C ALA A 188 -19.74 -3.80 2.63
N PRO A 189 -20.89 -3.53 3.27
CA PRO A 189 -21.80 -4.57 3.74
C PRO A 189 -22.42 -5.31 2.56
N LEU A 190 -22.63 -6.62 2.74
CA LEU A 190 -23.44 -7.42 1.82
C LEU A 190 -24.91 -7.08 2.04
N ILE A 191 -25.50 -6.36 1.08
CA ILE A 191 -26.92 -6.01 1.12
C ILE A 191 -27.73 -7.26 0.82
N THR A 192 -28.25 -7.87 1.88
CA THR A 192 -29.16 -9.02 1.85
C THR A 192 -30.55 -8.54 2.26
N ASP A 193 -31.09 -9.04 3.38
CA ASP A 193 -32.44 -8.72 3.87
C ASP A 193 -32.45 -7.58 4.91
N GLN A 194 -31.31 -6.91 5.11
CA GLN A 194 -31.19 -5.82 6.09
C GLN A 194 -31.92 -4.56 5.63
N THR A 195 -32.55 -3.86 6.57
CA THR A 195 -33.03 -2.50 6.29
C THR A 195 -31.84 -1.57 6.01
N PRO A 196 -32.01 -0.49 5.22
CA PRO A 196 -30.91 0.42 4.94
C PRO A 196 -30.25 1.04 6.18
N LEU A 197 -31.03 1.24 7.25
CA LEU A 197 -30.53 1.73 8.53
C LEU A 197 -29.64 0.70 9.24
N GLU A 198 -30.06 -0.57 9.26
CA GLU A 198 -29.25 -1.66 9.83
C GLU A 198 -27.96 -1.88 9.03
N ALA A 199 -28.03 -1.79 7.70
CA ALA A 199 -26.85 -1.90 6.84
C ALA A 199 -25.83 -0.76 7.09
N LEU A 200 -26.31 0.48 7.30
CA LEU A 200 -25.43 1.60 7.65
C LEU A 200 -24.81 1.44 9.04
N ARG A 201 -25.61 1.02 10.04
CA ARG A 201 -25.13 0.77 11.40
C ARG A 201 -24.11 -0.37 11.46
N SER A 202 -24.37 -1.47 10.75
CA SER A 202 -23.44 -2.61 10.70
C SER A 202 -22.14 -2.23 10.00
N TRP A 203 -22.22 -1.40 8.96
CA TRP A 203 -21.05 -0.87 8.27
C TRP A 203 -20.23 0.05 9.18
N ASP A 204 -20.87 0.97 9.91
CA ASP A 204 -20.18 1.87 10.83
C ASP A 204 -19.51 1.11 11.97
N ALA A 205 -20.19 0.12 12.55
CA ALA A 205 -19.59 -0.76 13.55
C ALA A 205 -18.36 -1.49 12.99
N ALA A 206 -18.42 -2.00 11.75
CA ALA A 206 -17.31 -2.69 11.13
C ALA A 206 -16.11 -1.80 10.78
N LEU A 207 -16.33 -0.49 10.65
CA LEU A 207 -15.27 0.50 10.43
C LEU A 207 -14.71 1.08 11.75
N ASP A 208 -15.34 0.80 12.89
CA ASP A 208 -14.92 1.24 14.21
C ASP A 208 -14.25 0.10 14.98
N ALA A 209 -12.93 0.22 15.16
CA ALA A 209 -12.10 -0.75 15.87
C ALA A 209 -12.48 -0.95 17.35
N SER A 210 -13.27 -0.04 17.93
CA SER A 210 -13.75 -0.17 19.32
C SER A 210 -14.87 -1.20 19.47
N THR A 211 -15.54 -1.58 18.38
CA THR A 211 -16.59 -2.59 18.39
C THR A 211 -16.01 -3.99 18.14
N VAL A 212 -16.68 -5.04 18.65
CA VAL A 212 -16.26 -6.43 18.43
C VAL A 212 -16.21 -6.77 16.94
N ILE A 213 -17.26 -6.39 16.18
CA ILE A 213 -17.32 -6.65 14.75
C ILE A 213 -16.28 -5.83 13.97
N GLY A 214 -16.01 -4.59 14.38
CA GLY A 214 -15.00 -3.75 13.76
C GLY A 214 -13.59 -4.24 13.99
N HIS A 215 -13.27 -4.68 15.21
CA HIS A 215 -11.99 -5.34 15.47
C HIS A 215 -11.78 -6.56 14.55
N LEU A 216 -12.79 -7.45 14.45
CA LEU A 216 -12.72 -8.63 13.59
C LEU A 216 -12.62 -8.29 12.11
N ALA A 217 -13.44 -7.35 11.61
CA ALA A 217 -13.46 -6.95 10.21
C ALA A 217 -12.16 -6.26 9.79
N LEU A 218 -11.65 -5.34 10.60
CA LEU A 218 -10.39 -4.63 10.31
C LEU A 218 -9.18 -5.55 10.39
N LEU A 219 -9.11 -6.43 11.39
CA LEU A 219 -8.05 -7.43 11.50
C LEU A 219 -8.06 -8.40 10.30
N ARG A 220 -9.24 -8.93 9.96
CA ARG A 220 -9.38 -9.85 8.82
C ARG A 220 -8.99 -9.17 7.52
N ARG A 221 -9.45 -7.94 7.32
CA ARG A 221 -9.09 -7.11 6.17
C ARG A 221 -7.58 -6.93 6.09
N ALA A 222 -6.92 -6.58 7.20
CA ALA A 222 -5.48 -6.40 7.25
C ALA A 222 -4.74 -7.68 6.85
N GLN A 223 -5.07 -8.82 7.45
CA GLN A 223 -4.47 -10.11 7.12
C GLN A 223 -4.57 -10.44 5.62
N ILE A 224 -5.75 -10.27 5.03
CA ILE A 224 -5.97 -10.57 3.60
C ILE A 224 -5.15 -9.64 2.71
N LEU A 225 -5.10 -8.34 3.05
CA LEU A 225 -4.35 -7.36 2.25
C LEU A 225 -2.83 -7.54 2.43
N ASP A 226 -2.36 -7.95 3.60
CA ASP A 226 -0.96 -8.30 3.84
C ASP A 226 -0.54 -9.54 3.03
N GLU A 227 -1.33 -10.62 3.06
CA GLU A 227 -1.12 -11.80 2.22
C GLU A 227 -1.15 -11.47 0.72
N THR A 228 -1.99 -10.52 0.32
CA THR A 228 -2.07 -10.04 -1.07
C THR A 228 -0.83 -9.25 -1.46
N ALA A 229 -0.33 -8.37 -0.56
CA ALA A 229 0.89 -7.61 -0.76
C ALA A 229 2.12 -8.51 -0.86
N MET A 230 2.26 -9.50 0.02
CA MET A 230 3.37 -10.46 0.04
C MET A 230 3.45 -11.30 -1.23
N ARG A 231 2.29 -11.64 -1.83
CA ARG A 231 2.23 -12.32 -3.14
C ARG A 231 2.50 -11.40 -4.33
N GLY A 232 2.59 -10.10 -4.10
CA GLY A 232 2.76 -9.10 -5.13
C GLY A 232 1.52 -8.89 -6.01
N ALA A 233 0.32 -9.20 -5.52
CA ALA A 233 -0.92 -9.04 -6.26
C ALA A 233 -1.59 -7.67 -6.02
N SER A 234 -2.40 -7.21 -6.98
CA SER A 234 -3.15 -5.94 -6.91
C SER A 234 -4.56 -6.06 -6.33
N ALA A 235 -5.05 -7.27 -6.08
CA ALA A 235 -6.37 -7.50 -5.49
C ALA A 235 -6.44 -8.80 -4.68
N PRO A 236 -7.33 -8.88 -3.66
CA PRO A 236 -7.59 -10.12 -2.94
C PRO A 236 -8.04 -11.26 -3.86
N ASN A 237 -7.59 -12.48 -3.57
CA ASN A 237 -8.04 -13.69 -4.26
C ASN A 237 -9.44 -14.13 -3.79
N THR A 238 -10.01 -15.14 -4.46
CA THR A 238 -11.35 -15.69 -4.15
C THR A 238 -11.49 -16.13 -2.69
N GLU A 239 -10.45 -16.74 -2.12
CA GLU A 239 -10.43 -17.19 -0.72
C GLU A 239 -10.41 -16.01 0.26
N GLY A 240 -9.59 -14.99 0.03
CA GLY A 240 -9.61 -13.75 0.80
C GLY A 240 -10.98 -13.07 0.73
N ALA A 241 -11.58 -13.02 -0.46
CA ALA A 241 -12.93 -12.50 -0.63
C ALA A 241 -13.97 -13.32 0.15
N ALA A 242 -13.89 -14.65 0.14
CA ALA A 242 -14.79 -15.52 0.90
C ALA A 242 -14.68 -15.28 2.42
N ARG A 243 -13.45 -15.18 2.95
CA ARG A 243 -13.21 -14.88 4.37
C ARG A 243 -13.80 -13.53 4.82
N MET A 244 -13.84 -12.51 3.95
CA MET A 244 -14.56 -11.26 4.28
C MET A 244 -16.08 -11.43 4.23
N ARG A 245 -16.60 -12.23 3.28
CA ARG A 245 -18.05 -12.48 3.18
C ARG A 245 -18.60 -13.21 4.39
N GLU A 246 -17.81 -14.08 5.03
CA GLU A 246 -18.17 -14.74 6.29
C GLU A 246 -18.47 -13.72 7.41
N LEU A 247 -17.87 -12.53 7.37
CA LEU A 247 -18.14 -11.43 8.29
C LEU A 247 -19.29 -10.52 7.84
N GLY A 248 -19.91 -10.80 6.69
CA GLY A 248 -20.98 -9.97 6.11
C GLY A 248 -20.50 -8.82 5.23
N PHE A 249 -19.22 -8.81 4.82
CA PHE A 249 -18.62 -7.73 4.05
C PHE A 249 -18.01 -8.21 2.73
N ALA A 250 -17.89 -7.30 1.77
CA ALA A 250 -17.15 -7.51 0.52
C ALA A 250 -16.13 -6.40 0.30
N PHE A 251 -15.00 -6.76 -0.30
CA PHE A 251 -14.11 -5.77 -0.90
C PHE A 251 -14.80 -5.11 -2.09
N THR A 252 -14.62 -3.81 -2.21
CA THR A 252 -15.23 -2.99 -3.26
C THR A 252 -14.28 -1.86 -3.65
N SER A 253 -14.54 -1.16 -4.76
CA SER A 253 -13.83 0.09 -5.05
C SER A 253 -14.29 1.24 -4.16
N PRO A 254 -13.46 2.28 -3.90
CA PRO A 254 -13.86 3.45 -3.11
C PRO A 254 -15.07 4.19 -3.70
N GLY A 255 -15.16 4.29 -5.03
CA GLY A 255 -16.30 4.89 -5.70
C GLY A 255 -17.59 4.09 -5.55
N GLU A 256 -17.52 2.76 -5.50
CA GLU A 256 -18.69 1.91 -5.23
C GLU A 256 -19.10 1.94 -3.76
N ALA A 257 -18.14 1.94 -2.83
CA ALA A 257 -18.42 2.12 -1.41
C ALA A 257 -19.17 3.44 -1.16
N LEU A 258 -18.67 4.55 -1.70
CA LEU A 258 -19.35 5.84 -1.57
C LEU A 258 -20.75 5.79 -2.20
N ARG A 259 -20.89 5.30 -3.44
CA ARG A 259 -22.20 5.20 -4.12
C ARG A 259 -23.19 4.34 -3.37
N LEU A 260 -22.76 3.22 -2.78
CA LEU A 260 -23.61 2.37 -1.97
C LEU A 260 -24.06 3.11 -0.71
N ARG A 261 -23.13 3.77 -0.01
CA ARG A 261 -23.45 4.52 1.20
C ARG A 261 -24.43 5.65 0.91
N VAL A 262 -24.21 6.44 -0.15
CA VAL A 262 -25.14 7.48 -0.62
C VAL A 262 -26.54 6.90 -0.87
N ARG A 263 -26.62 5.75 -1.55
CA ARG A 263 -27.90 5.09 -1.84
C ARG A 263 -28.64 4.66 -0.57
N LEU A 264 -27.92 4.04 0.38
CA LEU A 264 -28.50 3.64 1.66
C LEU A 264 -28.97 4.86 2.44
N THR A 265 -28.15 5.89 2.57
CA THR A 265 -28.51 7.13 3.26
C THR A 265 -29.71 7.81 2.60
N ARG A 266 -29.72 7.91 1.27
CA ARG A 266 -30.81 8.50 0.49
C ARG A 266 -32.16 7.83 0.74
N SER A 267 -32.16 6.52 0.98
CA SER A 267 -33.37 5.74 1.27
C SER A 267 -33.94 5.99 2.67
N LEU A 268 -33.15 6.58 3.57
CA LEU A 268 -33.60 7.01 4.90
C LEU A 268 -34.22 8.40 4.91
N LEU A 269 -34.05 9.15 3.82
CA LEU A 269 -34.52 10.52 3.73
C LEU A 269 -35.87 10.60 3.01
N SER A 270 -36.77 11.42 3.53
CA SER A 270 -38.01 11.83 2.87
C SER A 270 -38.18 13.34 2.95
N LEU A 271 -38.99 13.89 2.06
CA LEU A 271 -39.44 15.27 2.11
C LEU A 271 -40.94 15.27 2.32
N ASP A 272 -41.38 16.07 3.29
CA ASP A 272 -42.78 16.31 3.57
C ASP A 272 -43.10 17.79 3.31
N PRO A 273 -44.27 18.14 2.78
CA PRO A 273 -44.67 19.54 2.63
C PRO A 273 -44.77 20.23 4.00
N ILE A 274 -44.42 21.51 4.04
CA ILE A 274 -44.66 22.36 5.21
C ILE A 274 -46.08 22.90 5.14
N ASP A 275 -46.90 22.56 6.14
CA ASP A 275 -48.27 23.05 6.25
C ASP A 275 -48.29 24.57 6.30
N GLY A 276 -49.11 25.19 5.45
CA GLY A 276 -49.27 26.65 5.38
C GLY A 276 -48.14 27.39 4.65
N PHE A 277 -47.23 26.70 3.95
CA PHE A 277 -46.23 27.36 3.12
C PHE A 277 -46.87 28.15 1.96
N ASP A 278 -46.46 29.41 1.78
CA ASP A 278 -46.92 30.27 0.70
C ASP A 278 -46.01 30.13 -0.55
N PRO A 279 -46.51 29.57 -1.67
CA PRO A 279 -45.73 29.44 -2.90
C PRO A 279 -45.22 30.77 -3.47
N ALA A 280 -45.82 31.91 -3.10
CA ALA A 280 -45.35 33.21 -3.54
C ALA A 280 -43.97 33.57 -2.96
N THR A 281 -43.59 32.95 -1.85
CA THR A 281 -42.31 33.15 -1.14
C THR A 281 -41.15 32.33 -1.72
N LEU A 282 -41.41 31.49 -2.73
CA LEU A 282 -40.38 30.69 -3.38
C LEU A 282 -39.27 31.58 -3.98
N PRO A 283 -37.99 31.21 -3.79
CA PRO A 283 -36.88 31.98 -4.32
C PRO A 283 -36.86 31.95 -5.86
N GLU A 284 -36.28 32.98 -6.46
CA GLU A 284 -36.04 33.00 -7.91
C GLU A 284 -34.92 32.02 -8.27
N ASN A 285 -35.16 31.22 -9.31
CA ASN A 285 -34.14 30.44 -9.97
C ASN A 285 -33.24 31.39 -10.79
N PRO A 286 -31.93 31.48 -10.50
CA PRO A 286 -31.03 32.44 -11.13
C PRO A 286 -30.91 32.23 -12.65
N ILE A 287 -31.05 30.99 -13.14
CA ILE A 287 -31.03 30.68 -14.57
C ILE A 287 -32.33 31.14 -15.22
N ALA A 288 -33.48 30.88 -14.59
CA ALA A 288 -34.78 31.32 -15.11
C ALA A 288 -34.90 32.85 -15.12
N ALA A 289 -34.42 33.52 -14.06
CA ALA A 289 -34.34 34.98 -14.00
C ALA A 289 -33.44 35.56 -15.10
N LEU A 290 -32.32 34.90 -15.42
CA LEU A 290 -31.46 35.31 -16.52
C LEU A 290 -32.14 35.12 -17.88
N PHE A 291 -32.83 34.00 -18.12
CA PHE A 291 -33.61 33.80 -19.35
C PHE A 291 -34.76 34.79 -19.48
N ASN A 292 -35.50 35.06 -18.41
CA ASN A 292 -36.58 36.04 -18.39
C ASN A 292 -36.09 37.46 -18.74
N ARG A 293 -34.88 37.85 -18.29
CA ARG A 293 -34.25 39.13 -18.67
C ARG A 293 -33.85 39.20 -20.14
N LEU A 294 -33.49 38.08 -20.76
CA LEU A 294 -33.10 38.02 -22.17
C LEU A 294 -34.33 38.00 -23.08
N ASP A 295 -35.33 37.19 -22.73
CA ASP A 295 -36.63 37.11 -23.37
C ASP A 295 -37.67 36.58 -22.37
N PRO A 296 -38.66 37.39 -21.95
CA PRO A 296 -39.70 36.97 -21.02
C PRO A 296 -40.50 35.74 -21.46
N ALA A 297 -40.57 35.44 -22.77
CA ALA A 297 -41.25 34.26 -23.28
C ALA A 297 -40.49 32.95 -22.99
N LEU A 298 -39.16 33.00 -22.76
CA LEU A 298 -38.33 31.82 -22.48
C LEU A 298 -38.49 31.28 -21.05
N ALA A 299 -38.83 32.16 -20.10
CA ALA A 299 -39.04 31.79 -18.70
C ALA A 299 -40.09 32.71 -18.06
N PRO A 300 -41.39 32.46 -18.30
CA PRO A 300 -42.47 33.31 -17.77
C PRO A 300 -42.63 33.22 -16.25
N ASP A 301 -42.19 32.12 -15.64
CA ASP A 301 -42.06 31.95 -14.20
C ASP A 301 -40.59 31.75 -13.85
N VAL A 302 -40.06 32.67 -13.03
CA VAL A 302 -38.65 32.69 -12.61
C VAL A 302 -38.45 31.93 -11.30
N ARG A 303 -39.51 31.50 -10.60
CA ARG A 303 -39.38 30.85 -9.30
C ARG A 303 -38.83 29.43 -9.41
N VAL A 304 -38.17 29.00 -8.34
CA VAL A 304 -37.75 27.62 -8.16
C VAL A 304 -38.97 26.70 -8.18
N ARG A 305 -38.83 25.56 -8.86
CA ARG A 305 -39.84 24.48 -8.87
C ARG A 305 -39.47 23.44 -7.81
N PRO A 306 -40.23 23.30 -6.72
CA PRO A 306 -39.91 22.34 -5.67
C PRO A 306 -39.76 20.91 -6.20
N GLU A 307 -40.56 20.47 -7.19
CA GLU A 307 -40.46 19.10 -7.71
C GLU A 307 -39.12 18.80 -8.40
N VAL A 308 -38.44 19.83 -8.92
CA VAL A 308 -37.15 19.70 -9.62
C VAL A 308 -35.97 19.84 -8.67
N GLU A 309 -36.07 20.73 -7.67
CA GLU A 309 -34.98 20.98 -6.71
C GLU A 309 -34.98 19.99 -5.54
N ALA A 310 -36.15 19.50 -5.13
CA ALA A 310 -36.28 18.56 -4.01
C ALA A 310 -35.42 17.29 -4.17
N PRO A 311 -35.42 16.58 -5.32
CA PRO A 311 -34.56 15.41 -5.49
C PRO A 311 -33.07 15.77 -5.41
N LYS A 312 -32.65 16.90 -6.00
CA LYS A 312 -31.25 17.36 -6.00
C LYS A 312 -30.77 17.69 -4.58
N LEU A 313 -31.61 18.38 -3.79
CA LEU A 313 -31.32 18.68 -2.39
C LEU A 313 -31.21 17.40 -1.57
N LEU A 314 -32.12 16.44 -1.75
CA LEU A 314 -32.03 15.16 -1.06
C LEU A 314 -30.76 14.37 -1.43
N ASP A 315 -30.36 14.39 -2.69
CA ASP A 315 -29.13 13.74 -3.14
C ASP A 315 -27.88 14.44 -2.56
N ALA A 316 -27.87 15.77 -2.52
CA ALA A 316 -26.80 16.54 -1.88
C ALA A 316 -26.70 16.31 -0.37
N ILE A 317 -27.84 16.21 0.33
CA ILE A 317 -27.90 15.85 1.75
C ILE A 317 -27.35 14.44 1.97
N ALA A 318 -27.82 13.47 1.20
CA ALA A 318 -27.38 12.08 1.29
C ALA A 318 -25.88 11.93 0.98
N GLU A 319 -25.38 12.65 -0.01
CA GLU A 319 -23.96 12.67 -0.35
C GLU A 319 -23.11 13.26 0.78
N ARG A 320 -23.55 14.37 1.37
CA ARG A 320 -22.86 14.99 2.51
C ARG A 320 -22.80 14.03 3.70
N MET A 321 -23.94 13.48 4.10
CA MET A 321 -24.04 12.51 5.20
C MET A 321 -23.20 11.26 4.95
N ALA A 322 -23.18 10.73 3.72
CA ALA A 322 -22.37 9.57 3.38
C ALA A 322 -20.86 9.84 3.48
N ARG A 323 -20.40 11.01 3.02
CA ARG A 323 -18.99 11.43 3.12
C ARG A 323 -18.54 11.62 4.56
N ASP A 324 -19.38 12.26 5.37
CA ASP A 324 -19.08 12.53 6.78
C ASP A 324 -19.27 11.29 7.66
N ARG A 325 -19.82 10.20 7.11
CA ARG A 325 -20.25 9.01 7.86
C ARG A 325 -21.20 9.37 9.00
N SER A 326 -22.04 10.38 8.78
CA SER A 326 -23.02 10.84 9.76
C SER A 326 -24.41 10.27 9.49
N MET A 327 -25.12 9.98 10.57
CA MET A 327 -26.53 9.64 10.55
C MET A 327 -27.43 10.83 10.89
N THR A 328 -26.86 12.01 11.14
CA THR A 328 -27.59 13.26 11.41
C THR A 328 -27.66 14.12 10.15
N LEU A 329 -28.74 14.90 10.03
CA LEU A 329 -28.86 15.89 8.97
C LEU A 329 -27.75 16.96 9.07
N PRO A 330 -27.20 17.43 7.94
CA PRO A 330 -26.32 18.60 7.93
C PRO A 330 -27.07 19.86 8.40
N ASP A 331 -26.38 20.77 9.10
CA ASP A 331 -26.99 21.98 9.69
C ASP A 331 -27.76 22.85 8.69
N TRP A 332 -27.35 22.84 7.42
CA TRP A 332 -28.01 23.61 6.35
C TRP A 332 -29.25 22.93 5.76
N ALA A 333 -29.45 21.63 6.00
CA ALA A 333 -30.45 20.82 5.31
C ALA A 333 -31.88 21.28 5.61
N GLU A 334 -32.18 21.57 6.88
CA GLU A 334 -33.50 22.06 7.30
C GLU A 334 -33.81 23.42 6.67
N GLY A 335 -32.89 24.38 6.76
CA GLY A 335 -33.08 25.71 6.18
C GLY A 335 -33.27 25.68 4.66
N ARG A 336 -32.43 24.93 3.95
CA ARG A 336 -32.48 24.81 2.48
C ARG A 336 -33.73 24.11 1.97
N THR A 337 -34.25 23.13 2.68
CA THR A 337 -35.49 22.47 2.29
C THR A 337 -36.70 23.35 2.62
N ALA A 338 -36.66 24.09 3.73
CA ALA A 338 -37.71 25.04 4.09
C ALA A 338 -37.84 26.21 3.09
N GLU A 339 -36.73 26.67 2.49
CA GLU A 339 -36.72 27.67 1.41
C GLU A 339 -37.61 27.28 0.21
N ILE A 340 -37.83 25.98 -0.02
CA ILE A 340 -38.70 25.47 -1.10
C ILE A 340 -40.01 24.85 -0.59
N GLY A 341 -40.38 25.14 0.65
CA GLY A 341 -41.64 24.70 1.27
C GLY A 341 -41.69 23.24 1.70
N LEU A 342 -40.52 22.62 1.87
CA LEU A 342 -40.41 21.21 2.24
C LEU A 342 -39.64 21.04 3.55
N ARG A 343 -39.95 19.99 4.29
CA ARG A 343 -39.23 19.56 5.48
C ARG A 343 -38.56 18.23 5.19
N VAL A 344 -37.23 18.19 5.30
CA VAL A 344 -36.51 16.91 5.28
C VAL A 344 -36.77 16.15 6.57
N ARG A 345 -37.05 14.85 6.43
CA ARG A 345 -37.08 13.90 7.54
C ARG A 345 -36.04 12.83 7.32
N ASN A 346 -35.41 12.43 8.41
CA ASN A 346 -34.42 11.36 8.44
C ASN A 346 -34.94 10.24 9.36
N ARG A 347 -35.22 9.07 8.80
CA ARG A 347 -35.73 7.91 9.56
C ARG A 347 -34.72 7.35 10.57
N ALA A 348 -33.46 7.75 10.50
CA ALA A 348 -32.44 7.38 11.48
C ALA A 348 -32.52 8.19 12.78
N GLU A 349 -33.10 9.39 12.73
CA GLU A 349 -33.27 10.24 13.91
C GLU A 349 -34.54 9.83 14.67
N PRO A 350 -34.52 9.86 16.02
CA PRO A 350 -35.74 9.65 16.79
C PRO A 350 -36.79 10.68 16.38
N ALA A 351 -38.06 10.26 16.31
CA ALA A 351 -39.16 11.17 16.03
C ALA A 351 -39.10 12.32 17.05
N ARG A 352 -38.98 13.57 16.59
CA ARG A 352 -39.16 14.73 17.46
C ARG A 352 -40.56 14.60 18.06
N GLU A 353 -40.67 14.65 19.39
CA GLU A 353 -41.96 14.84 20.05
C GLU A 353 -42.63 16.02 19.35
N SER A 354 -43.84 15.80 18.84
CA SER A 354 -44.62 16.80 18.15
C SER A 354 -44.66 18.07 18.99
N ASP A 355 -44.20 19.20 18.43
CA ASP A 355 -44.42 20.51 19.03
C ASP A 355 -45.89 20.60 19.46
N PRO A 356 -46.18 20.97 20.72
CA PRO A 356 -47.55 21.08 21.17
C PRO A 356 -48.25 22.07 20.23
N SER A 357 -49.32 21.60 19.59
CA SER A 357 -50.14 22.43 18.71
C SER A 357 -50.44 23.75 19.43
N PRO A 358 -50.30 24.91 18.77
CA PRO A 358 -50.67 26.17 19.39
C PRO A 358 -52.15 26.04 19.77
N SER A 359 -52.42 26.15 21.06
CA SER A 359 -53.77 26.13 21.59
C SER A 359 -54.49 27.36 21.05
N LEU A 360 -55.44 27.11 20.13
CA LEU A 360 -56.55 27.93 19.63
C LEU A 360 -56.40 29.46 19.62
#